data_AF-A0A6A5GUI2-F1
#
_entry.id   AF-A0A6A5GUI2-F1
#
_cell.length_a   1.000
_cell.length_b   1.000
_cell.length_c   1.000
_cell.angle_alpha   90.00
_cell.angle_beta   90.00
_cell.angle_gamma   90.00
#
_symmetry.space_group_name_H-M   'P 1'
#
loop_
_entity.id
_entity.type
_entity.pdbx_description
1 polymer ?
#
loop_
_entity_poly.entity_id
_entity_poly.type
_entity_poly.pdbx_seq_one_letter_code
_entity_poly.pdbx_strand_id
1 'polypeptide(L)'
;MTDTSAVEVPKDSLFRKRRLNFTLDFKKEAVQFAIKTNNVKAAERFSVSRQCIQNWKEQQAELESAVEKDGAKRRRLNGAGRHVKDADFDENLSAWVREKRAKKLRVTRRMIQQRARECSDFKV
;
A
#
# COMPACT_ATOMS: atom_id res chain seq x y z
N MET A 1 -40.83 33.12 -17.39
CA MET A 1 -39.48 32.79 -17.87
C MET A 1 -38.51 33.08 -16.74
N THR A 2 -38.12 32.07 -15.97
CA THR A 2 -37.03 32.18 -14.99
C THR A 2 -36.10 31.01 -15.23
N ASP A 3 -35.13 31.28 -16.10
CA ASP A 3 -34.03 30.41 -16.45
C ASP A 3 -33.23 30.11 -15.17
N THR A 4 -33.35 28.87 -14.66
CA THR A 4 -32.54 28.41 -13.54
C THR A 4 -31.22 27.96 -14.14
N SER A 5 -30.29 28.91 -14.27
CA SER A 5 -28.94 28.66 -14.76
C SER A 5 -28.30 27.57 -13.89
N ALA A 6 -28.09 26.39 -14.48
CA ALA A 6 -27.25 25.37 -13.91
C ALA A 6 -25.85 25.96 -13.73
N VAL A 7 -25.42 26.11 -12.48
CA VAL A 7 -24.05 26.49 -12.15
C VAL A 7 -23.15 25.35 -12.64
N GLU A 8 -22.56 25.54 -13.81
CA GLU A 8 -21.59 24.61 -14.38
C GLU A 8 -20.39 24.51 -13.44
N VAL A 9 -20.31 23.40 -12.70
CA VAL A 9 -19.15 23.10 -11.87
C VAL A 9 -17.95 22.90 -12.80
N PRO A 10 -16.89 23.72 -12.67
CA PRO A 10 -15.74 23.65 -13.57
C PRO A 10 -15.13 22.24 -13.61
N LYS A 11 -15.00 21.70 -14.82
CA LYS A 11 -14.50 20.34 -15.12
C LYS A 11 -13.02 20.13 -14.79
N ASP A 12 -12.33 21.14 -14.30
CA ASP A 12 -10.88 21.15 -14.19
C ASP A 12 -10.41 20.98 -12.73
N SER A 13 -10.72 19.81 -12.16
CA SER A 13 -10.12 19.36 -10.91
C SER A 13 -8.77 18.69 -11.24
N LEU A 14 -7.73 19.50 -11.43
CA LEU A 14 -6.32 19.06 -11.52
C LEU A 14 -5.80 18.37 -10.25
N PHE A 15 -6.63 18.24 -9.21
CA PHE A 15 -6.36 17.37 -8.08
C PHE A 15 -6.53 15.91 -8.50
N ARG A 16 -5.43 15.27 -8.90
CA ARG A 16 -5.34 13.81 -8.94
C ARG A 16 -5.91 13.25 -7.63
N LYS A 17 -7.07 12.59 -7.69
CA LYS A 17 -7.69 11.95 -6.52
C LYS A 17 -6.62 11.08 -5.85
N ARG A 18 -6.32 11.37 -4.59
CA ARG A 18 -5.32 10.61 -3.83
C ARG A 18 -5.73 9.14 -3.84
N ARG A 19 -4.78 8.25 -4.11
CA ARG A 19 -5.04 6.81 -4.07
C ARG A 19 -5.46 6.45 -2.64
N LEU A 20 -6.64 5.86 -2.51
CA LEU A 20 -7.15 5.41 -1.23
C LEU A 20 -6.28 4.29 -0.69
N ASN A 21 -6.14 4.25 0.63
CA ASN A 21 -5.31 3.29 1.33
C ASN A 21 -6.09 2.72 2.51
N PHE A 22 -6.29 1.40 2.51
CA PHE A 22 -7.17 0.71 3.45
C PHE A 22 -6.39 -0.25 4.33
N THR A 23 -6.79 -0.37 5.59
CA THR A 23 -6.27 -1.38 6.52
C THR A 23 -6.72 -2.78 6.10
N LEU A 24 -6.00 -3.81 6.54
CA LEU A 24 -6.38 -5.21 6.27
C LEU A 24 -7.73 -5.53 6.91
N ASP A 25 -7.99 -4.99 8.09
CA ASP A 25 -9.28 -5.15 8.80
C ASP A 25 -10.46 -4.55 8.02
N PHE A 26 -10.30 -3.35 7.48
CA PHE A 26 -11.31 -2.73 6.62
C PHE A 26 -11.62 -3.59 5.39
N LYS A 27 -10.57 -4.13 4.75
CA LYS A 27 -10.74 -5.02 3.58
C LYS A 27 -11.45 -6.31 3.98
N LYS A 28 -11.10 -6.90 5.13
CA LYS A 28 -11.73 -8.10 5.67
C LYS A 28 -13.22 -7.87 5.94
N GLU A 29 -13.58 -6.78 6.61
CA GLU A 29 -14.99 -6.43 6.87
C GLU A 29 -15.77 -6.24 5.56
N ALA A 30 -15.19 -5.52 4.59
CA ALA A 30 -15.82 -5.31 3.29
C ALA A 30 -16.06 -6.61 2.51
N VAL A 31 -15.09 -7.53 2.55
CA VAL A 31 -15.21 -8.87 1.94
C VAL A 31 -16.27 -9.72 2.64
N GLN A 32 -16.28 -9.75 3.97
CA GLN A 32 -17.29 -10.48 4.75
C GLN A 32 -18.70 -9.97 4.44
N PHE A 33 -18.88 -8.65 4.31
CA PHE A 33 -20.15 -8.08 3.91
C PHE A 33 -20.53 -8.45 2.46
N ALA A 34 -19.57 -8.44 1.53
CA ALA A 34 -19.81 -8.83 0.14
C ALA A 34 -20.20 -10.31 -0.02
N ILE A 35 -19.66 -11.20 0.81
CA ILE A 35 -20.01 -12.64 0.85
C ILE A 35 -21.45 -12.84 1.32
N LYS A 36 -21.86 -12.09 2.36
CA LYS A 36 -23.24 -12.14 2.89
C LYS A 36 -24.27 -11.50 1.97
N THR A 37 -23.83 -10.63 1.07
CA THR A 37 -24.71 -9.84 0.20
C THR A 37 -24.28 -9.97 -1.27
N ASN A 38 -23.64 -8.94 -1.82
CA ASN A 38 -23.00 -8.95 -3.14
C ASN A 38 -21.96 -7.82 -3.24
N ASN A 39 -21.16 -7.84 -4.31
CA ASN A 39 -20.07 -6.88 -4.49
C ASN A 39 -20.55 -5.43 -4.73
N VAL A 40 -21.75 -5.23 -5.29
CA VAL A 40 -22.30 -3.90 -5.58
C VAL A 40 -22.71 -3.21 -4.28
N LYS A 41 -23.50 -3.90 -3.44
CA LYS A 41 -23.89 -3.43 -2.11
C LYS A 41 -22.69 -3.15 -1.22
N ALA A 42 -21.65 -3.98 -1.31
CA ALA A 42 -20.40 -3.75 -0.58
C ALA A 42 -19.64 -2.52 -1.08
N ALA A 43 -19.53 -2.34 -2.40
CA ALA A 43 -18.91 -1.16 -2.99
C ALA A 43 -19.59 0.13 -2.54
N GLU A 44 -20.93 0.16 -2.54
CA GLU A 44 -21.73 1.28 -2.06
C GLU A 44 -21.52 1.52 -0.56
N ARG A 45 -21.70 0.48 0.27
CA ARG A 45 -21.59 0.59 1.73
C ARG A 45 -20.21 1.08 2.19
N PHE A 46 -19.15 0.58 1.56
CA PHE A 46 -17.77 0.89 1.95
C PHE A 46 -17.15 2.03 1.12
N SER A 47 -17.90 2.64 0.20
CA SER A 47 -17.41 3.72 -0.68
C SER A 47 -16.11 3.35 -1.41
N VAL A 48 -16.05 2.14 -1.94
CA VAL A 48 -14.91 1.60 -2.71
C VAL A 48 -15.37 1.10 -4.06
N SER A 49 -14.46 0.98 -5.03
CA SER A 49 -14.85 0.43 -6.33
C SER A 49 -15.21 -1.06 -6.21
N ARG A 50 -16.18 -1.50 -7.01
CA ARG A 50 -16.54 -2.92 -7.13
C ARG A 50 -15.33 -3.80 -7.44
N GLN A 51 -14.40 -3.30 -8.26
CA GLN A 51 -13.16 -4.02 -8.59
C GLN A 51 -12.28 -4.24 -7.35
N CYS A 52 -12.18 -3.27 -6.44
CA CYS A 52 -11.45 -3.46 -5.18
C CYS A 52 -12.07 -4.58 -4.35
N ILE A 53 -13.41 -4.60 -4.20
CA ILE A 53 -14.11 -5.66 -3.49
C ILE A 53 -13.84 -7.03 -4.13
N GLN A 54 -13.93 -7.11 -5.46
CA GLN A 54 -13.66 -8.35 -6.18
C GLN A 54 -12.23 -8.85 -5.94
N ASN A 55 -11.22 -7.99 -6.12
CA ASN A 55 -9.82 -8.36 -5.91
C ASN A 55 -9.56 -8.78 -4.44
N TRP A 56 -10.15 -8.09 -3.46
CA TRP A 56 -9.99 -8.46 -2.05
C TRP A 56 -10.68 -9.78 -1.72
N LYS A 57 -11.80 -10.07 -2.38
CA LYS A 57 -12.51 -11.35 -2.23
C LYS A 57 -11.68 -12.51 -2.78
N GLU A 58 -10.99 -12.32 -3.90
CA GLU A 58 -10.02 -13.29 -4.44
C GLU A 58 -8.84 -13.52 -3.46
N GLN A 59 -8.48 -12.50 -2.67
CA GLN A 59 -7.41 -12.54 -1.67
C GLN A 59 -7.90 -12.82 -0.24
N GLN A 60 -9.13 -13.34 -0.06
CA GLN A 60 -9.76 -13.45 1.27
C GLN A 60 -8.92 -14.26 2.27
N ALA A 61 -8.43 -15.44 1.86
CA ALA A 61 -7.66 -16.32 2.74
C ALA A 61 -6.35 -15.65 3.21
N GLU A 62 -5.68 -14.92 2.31
CA GLU A 62 -4.47 -14.16 2.64
C GLU A 62 -4.77 -12.99 3.59
N LEU A 63 -5.89 -12.29 3.38
CA LEU A 63 -6.33 -11.21 4.26
C LEU A 63 -6.63 -11.72 5.67
N GLU A 64 -7.33 -12.85 5.80
CA GLU A 64 -7.65 -13.46 7.09
C GLU A 64 -6.37 -13.87 7.84
N SER A 65 -5.49 -14.64 7.18
CA SER A 65 -4.20 -15.03 7.76
C SER A 65 -3.33 -13.82 8.12
N ALA A 66 -3.33 -12.75 7.31
CA ALA A 66 -2.50 -11.57 7.57
C ALA A 66 -3.03 -10.72 8.72
N VAL A 67 -4.36 -10.63 8.91
CA VAL A 67 -4.94 -9.94 10.07
C VAL A 67 -4.59 -10.67 11.37
N GLU A 68 -4.59 -12.01 11.35
CA GLU A 68 -4.25 -12.83 12.51
C GLU A 68 -2.76 -12.78 12.86
N LYS A 69 -1.87 -12.83 11.87
CA LYS A 69 -0.41 -12.90 12.08
C LYS A 69 0.26 -11.53 12.22
N ASP A 70 -0.05 -10.60 11.31
CA ASP A 70 0.69 -9.34 11.13
C ASP A 70 -0.04 -8.11 11.71
N GLY A 71 -1.29 -8.30 12.14
CA GLY A 71 -2.10 -7.29 12.80
C GLY A 71 -3.02 -6.47 11.88
N ALA A 72 -4.23 -6.20 12.39
CA ALA A 72 -5.33 -5.50 11.72
C ALA A 72 -4.99 -4.13 11.10
N LYS A 73 -4.08 -3.37 11.72
CA LYS A 73 -3.71 -1.99 11.31
C LYS A 73 -2.79 -1.95 10.09
N ARG A 74 -2.20 -3.07 9.70
CA ARG A 74 -1.40 -3.17 8.48
C ARG A 74 -2.26 -2.84 7.26
N ARG A 75 -1.65 -2.35 6.18
CA ARG A 75 -2.39 -1.86 4.99
C ARG A 75 -2.13 -2.68 3.71
N ARG A 76 -1.01 -3.41 3.68
CA ARG A 76 -0.56 -4.22 2.55
C ARG A 76 -0.32 -5.65 3.00
N LEU A 77 -0.69 -6.61 2.17
CA LEU A 77 -0.29 -8.01 2.33
C LEU A 77 1.23 -8.13 2.24
N ASN A 78 1.78 -9.25 2.71
CA ASN A 78 3.19 -9.57 2.50
C ASN A 78 3.48 -9.66 0.99
N GLY A 79 4.65 -9.18 0.56
CA GLY A 79 5.02 -9.16 -0.86
C GLY A 79 4.33 -8.09 -1.73
N ALA A 80 3.23 -7.46 -1.29
CA ALA A 80 2.51 -6.43 -2.06
C ALA A 80 3.23 -5.06 -2.14
N GLY A 81 4.52 -5.02 -1.79
CA GLY A 81 5.39 -3.87 -1.87
C GLY A 81 6.19 -3.84 -3.16
N ARG A 82 7.28 -3.06 -3.18
CA ARG A 82 8.26 -3.13 -4.26
C ARG A 82 9.08 -4.41 -4.09
N HIS A 83 9.13 -5.25 -5.12
CA HIS A 83 9.97 -6.44 -5.09
C HIS A 83 11.45 -6.07 -5.00
N VAL A 84 12.17 -6.83 -4.18
CA VAL A 84 13.63 -6.80 -4.08
C VAL A 84 14.20 -7.34 -5.39
N LYS A 85 15.16 -6.62 -5.99
CA LYS A 85 15.78 -7.02 -7.26
C LYS A 85 17.03 -7.86 -7.04
N ASP A 86 17.77 -7.54 -5.98
CA ASP A 86 19.01 -8.19 -5.60
C ASP A 86 18.96 -8.36 -4.08
N ALA A 87 18.68 -9.59 -3.65
CA ALA A 87 18.48 -9.90 -2.24
C ALA A 87 19.79 -9.84 -1.46
N ASP A 88 20.89 -10.26 -2.07
CA ASP A 88 22.20 -10.29 -1.42
C ASP A 88 22.72 -8.86 -1.22
N PHE A 89 22.55 -8.00 -2.23
CA PHE A 89 22.87 -6.59 -2.12
C PHE A 89 22.05 -5.89 -1.03
N ASP A 90 20.73 -6.05 -1.05
CA ASP A 90 19.83 -5.43 -0.07
C ASP A 90 20.12 -5.95 1.35
N GLU A 91 20.41 -7.25 1.51
CA GLU A 91 20.74 -7.82 2.81
C GLU A 91 22.09 -7.28 3.32
N ASN A 92 23.13 -7.23 2.49
CA ASN A 92 24.44 -6.67 2.86
C ASN A 92 24.31 -5.21 3.32
N LEU A 93 23.64 -4.38 2.52
CA LEU A 93 23.45 -2.97 2.84
C LEU A 93 22.62 -2.80 4.11
N SER A 94 21.56 -3.60 4.28
CA SER A 94 20.71 -3.54 5.47
C SER A 94 21.42 -4.01 6.74
N ALA A 95 22.26 -5.05 6.65
CA ALA A 95 23.08 -5.55 7.74
C ALA A 95 24.05 -4.47 8.23
N TRP A 96 24.73 -3.78 7.31
CA TRP A 96 25.60 -2.65 7.65
C TRP A 96 24.84 -1.52 8.38
N VAL A 97 23.62 -1.18 7.94
CA VAL A 97 22.79 -0.19 8.64
C VAL A 97 22.42 -0.66 10.04
N ARG A 98 22.02 -1.93 10.20
CA ARG A 98 21.67 -2.52 11.51
C ARG A 98 22.87 -2.48 12.46
N GLU A 99 24.06 -2.84 11.98
CA GLU A 99 25.31 -2.80 12.76
C GLU A 99 25.63 -1.39 13.28
N LYS A 100 25.58 -0.38 12.40
CA LYS A 100 25.85 1.02 12.80
C LYS A 100 24.82 1.53 13.80
N ARG A 101 23.54 1.20 13.62
CA ARG A 101 22.46 1.59 14.55
C ARG A 101 22.58 0.87 15.90
N ALA A 102 23.00 -0.39 15.92
CA ALA A 102 23.26 -1.12 17.17
C ALA A 102 24.37 -0.44 17.99
N LYS A 103 25.37 0.14 17.31
CA LYS A 103 26.43 0.96 17.91
C LYS A 103 25.99 2.40 18.25
N LYS A 104 24.69 2.71 18.16
CA LYS A 104 24.11 4.05 18.33
C LYS A 104 24.73 5.12 17.42
N LEU A 105 25.32 4.72 16.29
CA LEU A 105 25.88 5.66 15.31
C LEU A 105 24.77 6.16 14.39
N ARG A 106 24.79 7.46 14.11
CA ARG A 106 23.84 8.07 13.17
C ARG A 106 24.15 7.58 11.74
N VAL A 107 23.17 6.94 11.12
CA VAL A 107 23.23 6.54 9.70
C VAL A 107 22.33 7.46 8.88
N THR A 108 22.95 8.30 8.05
CA THR A 108 22.19 9.22 7.17
C THR A 108 21.90 8.59 5.82
N ARG A 109 20.89 9.12 5.10
CA ARG A 109 20.57 8.69 3.73
C ARG A 109 21.76 8.79 2.78
N ARG A 110 22.58 9.85 2.90
CA ARG A 110 23.78 10.04 2.07
C ARG A 110 24.80 8.92 2.28
N MET A 111 25.01 8.50 3.53
CA MET A 111 25.92 7.39 3.85
C MET A 111 25.40 6.06 3.29
N ILE A 112 24.09 5.81 3.38
CA ILE A 112 23.48 4.60 2.79
C ILE A 112 23.67 4.59 1.27
N GLN A 113 23.43 5.73 0.60
CA GLN A 113 23.63 5.85 -0.85
C GLN A 113 25.10 5.69 -1.26
N GLN A 114 26.02 6.21 -0.46
CA GLN A 114 27.44 6.03 -0.69
C GLN A 114 27.83 4.55 -0.54
N ARG A 115 27.44 3.91 0.57
CA ARG A 115 27.68 2.50 0.80
C ARG A 115 27.07 1.61 -0.29
N ALA A 116 25.86 1.95 -0.74
CA ALA A 116 25.19 1.27 -1.85
C ALA A 116 26.01 1.34 -3.16
N ARG A 117 26.62 2.50 -3.46
CA ARG A 117 27.51 2.65 -4.63
C ARG A 117 28.83 1.89 -4.48
N GLU A 118 29.40 1.87 -3.27
CA GLU A 118 30.61 1.10 -2.98
C GLU A 118 30.36 -0.41 -3.07
N CYS A 119 29.16 -0.87 -2.70
CA CYS A 119 28.76 -2.26 -2.76
C CYS A 119 28.15 -2.67 -4.10
N SER A 120 27.91 -1.75 -5.03
CA SER A 120 27.35 -2.09 -6.34
C SER A 120 28.46 -2.39 -7.34
N ASP A 121 28.39 -3.55 -8.00
CA ASP A 121 29.30 -3.91 -9.10
C ASP A 121 29.20 -2.97 -10.31
N PHE A 122 28.13 -2.17 -10.38
CA PHE A 122 27.95 -1.11 -11.36
C PHE A 122 28.87 0.08 -11.06
N LYS A 123 30.07 0.05 -11.63
CA LYS A 123 30.89 1.25 -11.82
C LYS A 123 30.22 2.12 -12.89
N VAL A 124 29.81 3.33 -12.51
CA VAL A 124 29.49 4.41 -13.46
C VAL A 124 30.79 4.95 -14.04
#